data_AF-A0A4Q5R959-F1
#
_entry.id   AF-A0A4Q5R959-F1
#
_cell.length_a   1.000
_cell.length_b   1.000
_cell.length_c   1.000
_cell.angle_alpha   90.00
_cell.angle_beta   90.00
_cell.angle_gamma   90.00
#
_symmetry.space_group_name_H-M   'P 1'
#
loop_
_entity.id
_entity.type
_entity.pdbx_description
1 polymer ?
#
loop_
_entity_poly.entity_id
_entity_poly.type
_entity_poly.pdbx_seq_one_letter_code
_entity_poly.pdbx_strand_id
1 'polypeptide(L)' 'MPDYLARTAHILARIEQLAAISEDVGGVTRTFGTPAFVRGRDLVQSWFAAAGLAT' A
#
# COMPACT_ATOMS: atom_id res chain seq x y z
N MET A 1 16.71 20.77 4.40
CA MET A 1 16.08 19.78 5.28
C MET A 1 15.04 19.02 4.49
N PRO A 2 14.90 17.69 4.63
CA PRO A 2 13.76 17.01 4.04
C PRO A 2 12.47 17.57 4.64
N ASP A 3 11.48 17.83 3.80
CA ASP A 3 10.15 18.22 4.27
C ASP A 3 9.48 17.00 4.92
N TYR A 4 9.60 16.93 6.25
CA TYR A 4 9.03 15.84 7.05
C TYR A 4 7.50 15.80 6.96
N LEU A 5 6.83 16.94 6.73
CA LEU A 5 5.38 16.97 6.56
C LEU A 5 4.99 16.33 5.24
N ALA A 6 5.66 16.70 4.14
CA ALA A 6 5.44 16.08 2.83
C ALA A 6 5.72 14.57 2.86
N ARG A 7 6.80 14.14 3.51
CA ARG A 7 7.13 12.72 3.65
C ARG A 7 6.07 11.98 4.47
N THR A 8 5.57 12.57 5.56
CA THR A 8 4.54 11.97 6.41
C THR A 8 3.22 11.83 5.64
N ALA A 9 2.81 12.87 4.92
CA ALA A 9 1.60 12.83 4.09
C ALA A 9 1.68 11.73 3.02
N HIS A 10 2.83 11.59 2.36
CA HIS A 10 3.06 10.54 1.37
C HIS A 10 2.96 9.12 1.96
N ILE A 11 3.50 8.90 3.16
CA ILE A 11 3.42 7.61 3.85
C ILE A 11 1.98 7.30 4.25
N LEU A 12 1.27 8.27 4.84
CA LEU A 12 -0.14 8.10 5.23
C LEU A 12 -1.02 7.77 4.03
N ALA A 13 -0.84 8.45 2.89
CA ALA A 13 -1.58 8.16 1.66
C ALA A 13 -1.38 6.70 1.19
N ARG A 14 -0.16 6.16 1.27
CA ARG A 14 0.09 4.75 0.92
C ARG A 14 -0.56 3.78 1.91
N ILE A 15 -0.56 4.11 3.20
CA ILE A 15 -1.24 3.31 4.23
C ILE A 15 -2.74 3.26 3.93
N GLU A 16 -3.37 4.40 3.64
CA GLU A 16 -4.78 4.50 3.28
C GLU A 16 -5.12 3.69 2.01
N GLN A 17 -4.32 3.85 0.95
CA GLN A 17 -4.49 3.10 -0.29
C GLN A 17 -4.45 1.58 -0.07
N LEU A 18 -3.51 1.09 0.74
CA LEU A 18 -3.41 -0.34 1.03
C LEU A 18 -4.54 -0.81 1.95
N ALA A 19 -4.91 -0.01 2.95
CA ALA A 19 -6.02 -0.31 3.87
C ALA A 19 -7.35 -0.43 3.12
N ALA A 20 -7.60 0.43 2.12
CA ALA A 20 -8.82 0.42 1.30
C ALA A 20 -9.01 -0.85 0.47
N ILE A 21 -7.97 -1.67 0.29
CA ILE A 21 -8.07 -2.97 -0.39
C ILE A 21 -8.66 -4.05 0.52
N SER A 22 -8.72 -3.80 1.83
CA SER A 22 -9.18 -4.79 2.81
C SER A 22 -10.63 -5.20 2.58
N GLU A 23 -10.94 -6.47 2.82
CA GLU A 23 -12.27 -7.03 2.59
C GLU A 23 -13.25 -6.77 3.74
N ASP A 24 -12.73 -6.45 4.92
CA ASP A 24 -13.47 -6.14 6.15
C ASP A 24 -13.31 -4.65 6.49
N VAL A 25 -14.43 -4.01 6.88
CA VAL A 25 -14.50 -2.60 7.27
C VAL A 25 -13.82 -2.36 8.64
N GLY A 26 -13.78 -3.38 9.50
CA GLY A 26 -13.25 -3.28 10.87
C GLY A 26 -11.77 -3.67 11.01
N GLY A 27 -11.10 -4.06 9.93
CA GLY A 27 -9.75 -4.60 10.03
C GLY A 27 -8.95 -4.62 8.75
N VAL A 28 -7.65 -4.83 8.88
CA VAL A 28 -6.74 -4.97 7.75
C VAL A 28 -6.76 -6.43 7.30
N THR A 29 -7.67 -6.77 6.39
CA THR A 29 -7.88 -8.14 5.90
C THR A 29 -7.51 -8.27 4.42
N ARG A 30 -6.46 -9.03 4.12
CA ARG A 30 -6.00 -9.37 2.76
C ARG A 30 -5.45 -10.79 2.78
N THR A 31 -6.34 -11.75 3.04
CA THR A 31 -5.97 -13.14 3.29
C THR A 31 -5.27 -13.73 2.08
N PHE A 32 -4.22 -14.51 2.31
CA PHE A 32 -3.44 -15.13 1.24
C PHE A 32 -4.33 -15.88 0.24
N GLY A 33 -4.11 -15.61 -1.05
CA GLY A 33 -4.88 -16.22 -2.14
C GLY A 33 -6.22 -15.53 -2.45
N THR A 34 -6.68 -14.55 -1.67
CA THR A 34 -7.90 -13.79 -2.02
C THR A 34 -7.63 -12.75 -3.10
N PRO A 35 -8.67 -12.26 -3.81
CA PRO A 35 -8.53 -11.15 -4.75
C PRO A 35 -7.93 -9.89 -4.09
N ALA A 36 -8.26 -9.62 -2.82
CA ALA A 36 -7.69 -8.50 -2.08
C ALA A 36 -6.19 -8.66 -1.82
N PHE A 37 -5.73 -9.88 -1.56
CA PHE A 37 -4.29 -10.17 -1.47
C PHE A 37 -3.58 -9.87 -2.79
N VAL A 38 -4.10 -10.34 -3.93
CA VAL A 38 -3.50 -10.10 -5.25
C VAL A 38 -3.44 -8.59 -5.55
N ARG A 39 -4.54 -7.86 -5.34
CA ARG A 39 -4.58 -6.41 -5.54
C ARG A 39 -3.60 -5.66 -4.64
N GLY A 40 -3.51 -6.05 -3.37
CA GLY A 40 -2.59 -5.45 -2.41
C GLY A 40 -1.12 -5.66 -2.81
N ARG A 41 -0.78 -6.89 -3.22
CA ARG A 41 0.55 -7.22 -3.74
C ARG A 41 0.89 -6.39 -4.97
N ASP A 42 0.00 -6.35 -5.96
CA ASP A 42 0.24 -5.65 -7.23
C ASP A 42 0.40 -4.14 -7.03
N LEU A 43 -0.38 -3.55 -6.11
CA LEU A 43 -0.23 -2.15 -5.71
C LEU A 43 1.16 -1.89 -5.12
N VAL A 44 1.60 -2.72 -4.16
CA VAL A 44 2.93 -2.56 -3.56
C VAL A 44 4.03 -2.76 -4.59
N GLN A 45 3.92 -3.77 -5.46
CA GLN A 45 4.86 -4.01 -6.56
C GLN A 45 5.00 -2.76 -7.46
N SER A 46 3.89 -2.08 -7.76
CA SER A 46 3.93 -0.85 -8.56
C SER A 46 4.73 0.28 -7.88
N TRP A 47 4.66 0.39 -6.54
CA TRP A 47 5.44 1.37 -5.79
C TRP A 47 6.92 1.07 -5.78
N PHE A 48 7.29 -0.21 -5.75
CA PHE A 48 8.67 -0.65 -5.86
C PHE A 48 9.22 -0.36 -7.25
N ALA A 49 8.48 -0.73 -8.29
CA ALA A 49 8.84 -0.45 -9.68
C ALA A 49 9.03 1.06 -9.93
N ALA A 50 8.10 1.90 -9.43
CA ALA A 50 8.21 3.36 -9.53
C ALA A 50 9.42 3.94 -8.76
N ALA A 51 9.91 3.22 -7.75
CA ALA A 51 11.11 3.58 -7.01
C ALA A 51 12.41 2.99 -7.63
N GLY A 52 12.31 2.30 -8.77
CA GLY A 52 13.45 1.62 -9.42
C GLY A 52 13.92 0.37 -8.68
N LEU A 53 13.08 -0.20 -7.82
CA LEU A 53 13.39 -1.42 -7.08
C LEU A 53 12.87 -2.65 -7.85
N ALA A 54 13.71 -3.68 -7.96
CA ALA A 54 13.31 -4.97 -8.49
C ALA A 54 12.53 -5.78 -7.43
N THR A 55 11.53 -6.53 -7.88
CA THR A 55 10.58 -7.30 -7.04
C THR A 55 10.21 -8.61 -7.71
#